data_AF-A0A3B8LME0-F1
#
_entry.id   AF-A0A3B8LME0-F1
#
_cell.length_a   1.000
_cell.length_b   1.000
_cell.length_c   1.000
_cell.angle_alpha   90.00
_cell.angle_beta   90.00
_cell.angle_gamma   90.00
#
_symmetry.space_group_name_H-M   'P 1'
#
loop_
_entity.id
_entity.type
_entity.pdbx_description
1 polymer ?
#
loop_
_entity_poly.entity_id
_entity_poly.type
_entity_poly.pdbx_seq_one_letter_code
_entity_poly.pdbx_strand_id
1 'polypeptide(L)'
;MDLFSEAKHCGKCGNACPNGSFCASGKCVAECPASTPTICGDACVNVTRNPFFCGDCSTSCKAGEICVAGKCSCPPGQVFCDGLCVDPRIHPEHCGQCGRACGAGTVCASGACVATCPASTPETCYGGCVDLKRDRLHCGKCGVTCRNDQICTEGTCKCPDGQENCDGRCVDIKNHPEHCGACGKA
;
A
#
# COMPACT_ATOMS: atom_id res chain seq x y z
N MET A 1 -18.25 3.33 7.93
CA MET A 1 -18.65 4.69 7.54
C MET A 1 -17.51 5.25 6.71
N ASP A 2 -17.70 5.30 5.40
CA ASP A 2 -16.69 5.78 4.45
C ASP A 2 -17.04 7.19 3.98
N LEU A 3 -16.25 8.19 4.36
CA LEU A 3 -16.51 9.58 3.99
C LEU A 3 -16.19 9.89 2.52
N PHE A 4 -15.49 9.00 1.80
CA PHE A 4 -14.99 9.27 0.46
C PHE A 4 -15.84 8.66 -0.65
N SER A 5 -16.51 7.53 -0.36
CA SER A 5 -17.31 6.80 -1.34
C SER A 5 -18.68 6.34 -0.82
N GLU A 6 -19.16 6.87 0.30
CA GLU A 6 -20.52 6.61 0.79
C GLU A 6 -21.42 7.84 0.60
N ALA A 7 -22.48 7.72 -0.20
CA ALA A 7 -23.41 8.83 -0.45
C ALA A 7 -24.08 9.36 0.82
N LYS A 8 -24.31 8.53 1.84
CA LYS A 8 -24.95 8.94 3.11
C LYS A 8 -24.03 9.73 4.04
N HIS A 9 -22.72 9.65 3.82
CA HIS A 9 -21.70 10.29 4.66
C HIS A 9 -20.64 11.02 3.80
N CYS A 10 -21.04 11.58 2.67
CA CYS A 10 -20.09 12.09 1.68
C CYS A 10 -19.37 13.35 2.18
N GLY A 11 -18.07 13.24 2.46
CA GLY A 11 -17.20 14.31 2.96
C GLY A 11 -17.33 14.60 4.46
N LYS A 12 -18.48 14.31 5.07
CA LYS A 12 -18.74 14.43 6.51
C LYS A 12 -19.89 13.52 6.94
N CYS A 13 -19.93 13.19 8.24
CA CYS A 13 -20.97 12.32 8.80
C CYS A 13 -22.38 12.89 8.55
N GLY A 14 -23.30 12.05 8.06
CA GLY A 14 -24.70 12.40 7.83
C GLY A 14 -24.95 13.31 6.63
N ASN A 15 -23.92 13.61 5.82
CA ASN A 15 -24.08 14.37 4.59
C ASN A 15 -24.52 13.45 3.45
N ALA A 16 -25.82 13.21 3.39
CA ALA A 16 -26.45 12.47 2.31
C ALA A 16 -26.41 13.27 1.01
N CYS A 17 -25.94 12.67 -0.09
CA CYS A 17 -26.02 13.28 -1.40
C CYS A 17 -27.48 13.42 -1.86
N PRO A 18 -27.82 14.50 -2.57
CA PRO A 18 -29.14 14.67 -3.16
C PRO A 18 -29.51 13.50 -4.09
N ASN A 19 -30.81 13.26 -4.28
CA ASN A 19 -31.29 12.22 -5.19
C ASN A 19 -30.72 12.40 -6.59
N GLY A 20 -30.18 11.31 -7.17
CA GLY A 20 -29.53 11.32 -8.48
C GLY A 20 -28.11 11.87 -8.48
N SER A 21 -27.51 12.12 -7.31
CA SER A 21 -26.08 12.46 -7.16
C SER A 21 -25.31 11.31 -6.51
N PHE A 22 -24.00 11.28 -6.75
CA PHE A 22 -23.09 10.25 -6.30
C PHE A 22 -21.99 10.85 -5.42
N CYS A 23 -21.45 10.07 -4.49
CA CYS A 23 -20.26 10.50 -3.76
C CYS A 23 -18.98 10.21 -4.56
N ALA A 24 -18.17 11.24 -4.80
CA ALA A 24 -16.86 11.14 -5.41
C ALA A 24 -15.84 11.92 -4.57
N SER A 25 -14.88 11.22 -3.97
CA SER A 25 -13.81 11.82 -3.15
C SER A 25 -14.35 12.78 -2.07
N GLY A 26 -15.45 12.38 -1.41
CA GLY A 26 -16.08 13.18 -0.36
C GLY A 26 -16.88 14.40 -0.83
N LYS A 27 -17.21 14.49 -2.12
CA LYS A 27 -18.10 15.51 -2.68
C LYS A 27 -19.25 14.86 -3.43
N CYS A 28 -20.46 15.41 -3.26
CA CYS A 28 -21.60 14.99 -4.06
C CYS A 28 -21.48 15.57 -5.46
N VAL A 29 -21.57 14.72 -6.47
CA VAL A 29 -21.46 15.07 -7.89
C VAL A 29 -22.66 14.52 -8.66
N ALA A 30 -23.11 15.26 -9.69
CA ALA A 30 -24.18 14.79 -10.56
C ALA A 30 -23.71 13.72 -11.55
N GLU A 31 -22.43 13.79 -11.94
CA GLU A 31 -21.79 12.86 -12.87
C GLU A 31 -20.42 12.43 -12.33
N CYS A 32 -20.03 11.19 -12.63
CA CYS A 32 -18.77 10.67 -12.16
C CYS A 32 -17.57 11.27 -12.91
N PRO A 33 -16.54 11.75 -12.21
CA PRO A 33 -15.36 12.32 -12.85
C PRO A 33 -14.52 11.23 -13.51
N ALA A 34 -13.69 11.60 -14.49
CA ALA A 34 -12.83 10.66 -15.23
C ALA A 34 -11.88 9.85 -14.34
N SER A 35 -11.56 10.35 -13.15
CA SER A 35 -10.74 9.63 -12.16
C SER A 35 -11.47 8.48 -11.46
N THR A 36 -12.80 8.51 -11.41
CA THR A 36 -13.68 7.50 -10.78
C THR A 36 -14.92 7.26 -11.65
N PRO A 37 -14.75 6.81 -12.91
CA PRO A 37 -15.76 6.93 -13.96
C PRO A 37 -16.95 5.96 -13.83
N THR A 38 -16.91 5.01 -12.89
CA THR A 38 -17.92 3.94 -12.80
C THR A 38 -18.87 4.20 -11.64
N ILE A 39 -20.17 4.13 -11.90
CA ILE A 39 -21.21 4.22 -10.86
C ILE A 39 -21.37 2.84 -10.21
N CYS A 40 -21.11 2.78 -8.90
CA CYS A 40 -21.32 1.58 -8.08
C CYS A 40 -22.28 1.92 -6.94
N GLY A 41 -23.57 1.66 -7.16
CA GLY A 41 -24.63 2.15 -6.27
C GLY A 41 -24.66 3.67 -6.27
N ASP A 42 -24.45 4.26 -5.10
CA ASP A 42 -24.51 5.71 -4.90
C ASP A 42 -23.12 6.38 -4.93
N ALA A 43 -22.10 5.68 -5.44
CA ALA A 43 -20.70 6.10 -5.40
C ALA A 43 -20.05 6.09 -6.78
N CYS A 44 -19.16 7.05 -7.01
CA CYS A 44 -18.26 7.05 -8.15
C CYS A 44 -16.98 6.32 -7.78
N VAL A 45 -16.63 5.29 -8.56
CA VAL A 45 -15.52 4.39 -8.27
C VAL A 45 -14.63 4.22 -9.49
N ASN A 46 -13.32 4.12 -9.23
CA ASN A 46 -12.39 3.64 -10.24
C ASN A 46 -12.20 2.13 -10.10
N VAL A 47 -12.95 1.36 -10.87
CA VAL A 47 -12.90 -0.10 -10.77
C VAL A 47 -11.55 -0.69 -11.19
N THR A 48 -10.68 0.08 -11.82
CA THR A 48 -9.35 -0.40 -12.21
C THR A 48 -8.32 -0.35 -11.08
N ARG A 49 -8.64 0.35 -9.97
CA ARG A 49 -7.71 0.64 -8.87
C ARG A 49 -8.32 0.50 -7.48
N ASN A 50 -9.65 0.45 -7.37
CA ASN A 50 -10.31 0.32 -6.08
C ASN A 50 -10.33 -1.16 -5.64
N PRO A 51 -9.70 -1.53 -4.50
CA PRO A 51 -9.70 -2.91 -4.03
C PRO A 51 -11.08 -3.42 -3.57
N PHE A 52 -12.04 -2.55 -3.26
CA PHE A 52 -13.40 -2.95 -2.87
C PHE A 52 -14.36 -3.10 -4.06
N PHE A 53 -13.94 -2.68 -5.25
CA PHE A 53 -14.74 -2.67 -6.48
C PHE A 53 -13.84 -2.94 -7.70
N CYS A 54 -13.06 -4.03 -7.66
CA CYS A 54 -12.00 -4.28 -8.62
C CYS A 54 -12.51 -5.00 -9.87
N GLY A 55 -12.50 -4.32 -11.01
CA GLY A 55 -13.02 -4.80 -12.30
C GLY A 55 -14.51 -4.53 -12.49
N ASP A 56 -15.29 -4.56 -11.40
CA ASP A 56 -16.73 -4.30 -11.37
C ASP A 56 -17.18 -3.79 -9.98
N CYS A 57 -18.49 -3.52 -9.82
CA CYS A 57 -19.05 -2.96 -8.59
C CYS A 57 -19.35 -3.99 -7.48
N SER A 58 -19.00 -5.26 -7.66
CA SER A 58 -19.28 -6.37 -6.75
C SER A 58 -18.03 -7.12 -6.31
N THR A 59 -16.93 -6.97 -7.03
CA THR A 59 -15.68 -7.66 -6.76
C THR A 59 -14.85 -6.91 -5.74
N SER A 60 -14.70 -7.48 -4.54
CA SER A 60 -13.72 -7.03 -3.54
C SER A 60 -12.52 -7.95 -3.55
N CYS A 61 -11.33 -7.38 -3.62
CA CYS A 61 -10.08 -8.08 -3.44
C CYS A 61 -9.96 -8.63 -2.02
N LYS A 62 -9.24 -9.75 -1.88
CA LYS A 62 -9.01 -10.36 -0.58
C LYS A 62 -8.03 -9.52 0.23
N ALA A 63 -7.96 -9.79 1.53
CA ALA A 63 -7.05 -9.08 2.43
C ALA A 63 -5.60 -9.17 1.92
N GLY A 64 -4.96 -8.00 1.78
CA GLY A 64 -3.58 -7.88 1.29
C GLY A 64 -3.43 -7.81 -0.23
N GLU A 65 -4.47 -8.14 -1.01
CA GLU A 65 -4.47 -7.92 -2.45
C GLU A 65 -4.74 -6.45 -2.78
N ILE A 66 -4.26 -6.02 -3.94
CA ILE A 66 -4.51 -4.70 -4.52
C ILE A 66 -5.23 -4.86 -5.86
N CYS A 67 -5.96 -3.82 -6.26
CA CYS A 67 -6.56 -3.78 -7.58
C CYS A 67 -5.60 -3.17 -8.61
N VAL A 68 -5.20 -3.96 -9.60
CA VAL A 68 -4.32 -3.53 -10.69
C VAL A 68 -5.03 -3.80 -12.01
N ALA A 69 -5.35 -2.73 -12.73
CA ALA A 69 -6.04 -2.81 -14.03
C ALA A 69 -7.34 -3.62 -13.97
N GLY A 70 -8.09 -3.50 -12.86
CA GLY A 70 -9.38 -4.18 -12.68
C GLY A 70 -9.27 -5.66 -12.32
N LYS A 71 -8.10 -6.10 -11.86
CA LYS A 71 -7.90 -7.46 -11.33
C LYS A 71 -7.25 -7.40 -9.96
N CYS A 72 -7.76 -8.22 -9.06
CA CYS A 72 -7.12 -8.44 -7.77
C CYS A 72 -5.81 -9.20 -7.97
N SER A 73 -4.75 -8.68 -7.37
CA SER A 73 -3.42 -9.27 -7.44
C SER A 73 -2.64 -8.88 -6.20
N CYS A 74 -1.66 -9.70 -5.82
CA CYS A 74 -0.74 -9.30 -4.78
C CYS A 74 0.11 -8.08 -5.18
N PRO A 75 0.55 -7.28 -4.20
CA PRO A 75 1.52 -6.23 -4.44
C PRO A 75 2.76 -6.74 -5.18
N PRO A 76 3.46 -5.88 -5.95
CA PRO A 76 4.68 -6.28 -6.64
C PRO A 76 5.68 -6.94 -5.70
N GLY A 77 6.23 -8.08 -6.13
CA GLY A 77 7.18 -8.87 -5.35
C GLY A 77 6.55 -9.87 -4.37
N GLN A 78 5.21 -9.91 -4.27
CA GLN A 78 4.49 -10.89 -3.46
C GLN A 78 3.72 -11.88 -4.33
N VAL A 79 3.40 -13.04 -3.76
CA VAL A 79 2.58 -14.09 -4.37
C VAL A 79 1.41 -14.43 -3.45
N PHE A 80 0.30 -14.89 -4.04
CA PHE A 80 -0.87 -15.27 -3.26
C PHE A 80 -0.73 -16.73 -2.80
N CYS A 81 -0.44 -16.92 -1.51
CA CYS A 81 -0.31 -18.25 -0.88
C CYS A 81 -1.28 -18.33 0.31
N ASP A 82 -2.01 -19.45 0.42
CA ASP A 82 -2.86 -19.77 1.57
C ASP A 82 -3.83 -18.66 2.01
N GLY A 83 -4.35 -17.91 1.02
CA GLY A 83 -5.32 -16.85 1.25
C GLY A 83 -4.75 -15.46 1.49
N LEU A 84 -3.41 -15.31 1.46
CA LEU A 84 -2.70 -14.09 1.80
C LEU A 84 -1.63 -13.76 0.75
N CYS A 85 -1.31 -12.48 0.62
CA CYS A 85 -0.14 -12.06 -0.14
C CYS A 85 1.11 -12.13 0.72
N VAL A 86 2.09 -12.89 0.26
CA VAL A 86 3.34 -13.15 0.98
C VAL A 86 4.55 -12.86 0.10
N ASP A 87 5.64 -12.36 0.69
CA ASP A 87 6.90 -12.20 -0.03
C ASP A 87 7.68 -13.52 0.03
N PRO A 88 7.74 -14.31 -1.05
CA PRO A 88 8.37 -15.61 -1.02
C PRO A 88 9.89 -15.51 -0.87
N ARG A 89 10.49 -14.31 -0.95
CA ARG A 89 11.92 -14.13 -0.79
C ARG A 89 12.36 -14.23 0.68
N ILE A 90 11.44 -13.94 1.60
CA ILE A 90 11.72 -13.85 3.04
C ILE A 90 10.68 -14.57 3.90
N HIS A 91 9.58 -15.07 3.34
CA HIS A 91 8.56 -15.77 4.13
C HIS A 91 9.04 -17.17 4.56
N PRO A 92 9.06 -17.49 5.87
CA PRO A 92 9.59 -18.76 6.35
C PRO A 92 8.80 -19.98 5.88
N GLU A 93 7.49 -19.84 5.68
CA GLU A 93 6.59 -20.95 5.27
C GLU A 93 6.37 -21.02 3.73
N HIS A 94 6.85 -20.01 2.99
CA HIS A 94 6.62 -19.88 1.54
C HIS A 94 7.91 -19.47 0.81
N CYS A 95 9.04 -20.03 1.21
CA CYS A 95 10.35 -19.61 0.75
C CYS A 95 10.61 -20.08 -0.69
N GLY A 96 10.62 -19.12 -1.63
CA GLY A 96 10.78 -19.32 -3.07
C GLY A 96 9.50 -19.75 -3.80
N GLN A 97 8.54 -20.38 -3.10
CA GLN A 97 7.24 -20.77 -3.64
C GLN A 97 6.23 -21.03 -2.50
N CYS A 98 4.92 -21.02 -2.82
CA CYS A 98 3.88 -21.35 -1.85
C CYS A 98 4.07 -22.74 -1.22
N GLY A 99 3.78 -22.85 0.07
CA GLY A 99 3.90 -24.07 0.88
C GLY A 99 5.32 -24.60 1.11
N ARG A 100 6.37 -23.95 0.59
CA ARG A 100 7.76 -24.36 0.84
C ARG A 100 8.28 -23.75 2.14
N ALA A 101 8.03 -24.43 3.24
CA ALA A 101 8.58 -24.05 4.53
C ALA A 101 10.07 -24.38 4.65
N CYS A 102 10.82 -23.49 5.30
CA CYS A 102 12.20 -23.76 5.69
C CYS A 102 12.25 -24.72 6.89
N GLY A 103 13.19 -25.66 6.85
CA GLY A 103 13.39 -26.64 7.91
C GLY A 103 13.86 -25.99 9.22
N ALA A 104 13.73 -26.72 10.33
CA ALA A 104 14.16 -26.25 11.64
C ALA A 104 15.63 -25.76 11.61
N GLY A 105 15.87 -24.59 12.21
CA GLY A 105 17.20 -23.98 12.25
C GLY A 105 17.64 -23.28 10.95
N THR A 106 16.74 -23.12 9.97
CA THR A 106 17.00 -22.35 8.75
C THR A 106 16.04 -21.16 8.63
N VAL A 107 16.47 -20.16 7.88
CA VAL A 107 15.73 -18.92 7.61
C VAL A 107 15.56 -18.74 6.10
N CYS A 108 14.52 -18.02 5.68
CA CYS A 108 14.32 -17.71 4.28
C CYS A 108 15.12 -16.47 3.87
N ALA A 109 16.03 -16.63 2.92
CA ALA A 109 16.81 -15.53 2.35
C ALA A 109 16.77 -15.62 0.82
N SER A 110 16.30 -14.57 0.17
CA SER A 110 16.22 -14.47 -1.29
C SER A 110 15.53 -15.68 -1.95
N GLY A 111 14.54 -16.27 -1.27
CA GLY A 111 13.76 -17.42 -1.76
C GLY A 111 14.44 -18.78 -1.58
N ALA A 112 15.52 -18.83 -0.80
CA ALA A 112 16.18 -20.08 -0.42
C ALA A 112 16.27 -20.21 1.11
N CYS A 113 16.13 -21.44 1.59
CA CYS A 113 16.35 -21.73 3.00
C CYS A 113 17.85 -21.84 3.27
N VAL A 114 18.35 -20.99 4.17
CA VAL A 114 19.77 -20.90 4.53
C VAL A 114 19.94 -21.03 6.04
N ALA A 115 21.10 -21.50 6.49
CA ALA A 115 21.37 -21.66 7.93
C ALA A 115 21.51 -20.30 8.65
N THR A 116 22.07 -19.30 7.97
CA THR A 116 22.29 -17.96 8.51
C THR A 116 22.02 -16.90 7.46
N CYS A 117 21.59 -15.73 7.91
CA CYS A 117 21.32 -14.62 7.02
C CYS A 117 22.58 -14.12 6.29
N PRO A 118 22.49 -13.80 4.98
CA PRO A 118 23.59 -13.21 4.24
C PRO A 118 23.99 -11.82 4.79
N ALA A 119 25.25 -11.42 4.61
CA ALA A 119 25.73 -10.11 5.06
C ALA A 119 24.99 -8.90 4.45
N SER A 120 24.37 -9.08 3.28
CA SER A 120 23.54 -8.07 2.62
C SER A 120 22.16 -7.90 3.25
N THR A 121 21.69 -8.86 4.04
CA THR A 121 20.41 -8.87 4.75
C THR A 121 20.61 -9.54 6.11
N PRO A 122 21.45 -8.96 6.99
CA PRO A 122 22.04 -9.69 8.10
C PRO A 122 21.06 -9.98 9.24
N GLU A 123 19.89 -9.32 9.28
CA GLU A 123 18.93 -9.47 10.37
C GLU A 123 17.83 -10.48 10.06
N THR A 124 17.49 -11.30 11.06
CA THR A 124 16.33 -12.19 11.00
C THR A 124 15.08 -11.49 11.51
N CYS A 125 14.06 -11.38 10.67
CA CYS A 125 12.73 -10.91 11.03
C CYS A 125 11.68 -11.95 10.66
N TYR A 126 10.97 -12.46 11.67
CA TYR A 126 9.85 -13.41 11.48
C TYR A 126 10.23 -14.63 10.61
N GLY A 127 11.48 -15.11 10.71
CA GLY A 127 11.99 -16.26 9.95
C GLY A 127 12.53 -15.94 8.54
N GLY A 128 12.53 -14.67 8.14
CA GLY A 128 13.16 -14.16 6.92
C GLY A 128 14.38 -13.29 7.18
N CYS A 129 15.25 -13.14 6.18
CA CYS A 129 16.41 -12.25 6.24
C CYS A 129 16.12 -10.90 5.58
N VAL A 130 16.39 -9.82 6.31
CA VAL A 130 16.16 -8.44 5.85
C VAL A 130 17.38 -7.58 6.14
N ASP A 131 17.48 -6.44 5.46
CA ASP A 131 18.44 -5.37 5.78
C ASP A 131 17.68 -4.26 6.50
N LEU A 132 17.81 -4.16 7.83
CA LEU A 132 17.09 -3.14 8.59
C LEU A 132 17.47 -1.72 8.17
N LYS A 133 18.58 -1.52 7.45
CA LYS A 133 19.02 -0.19 7.01
C LYS A 133 18.37 0.28 5.73
N ARG A 134 17.83 -0.64 4.93
CA ARG A 134 17.37 -0.37 3.56
C ARG A 134 15.99 -0.95 3.26
N ASP A 135 15.54 -1.94 4.01
CA ASP A 135 14.23 -2.52 3.84
C ASP A 135 13.15 -1.56 4.35
N ARG A 136 12.28 -1.11 3.43
CA ARG A 136 11.19 -0.18 3.73
C ARG A 136 10.14 -0.78 4.68
N LEU A 137 9.97 -2.10 4.69
CA LEU A 137 8.98 -2.80 5.52
C LEU A 137 9.56 -3.20 6.90
N HIS A 138 10.89 -3.14 7.06
CA HIS A 138 11.62 -3.51 8.28
C HIS A 138 12.65 -2.44 8.70
N CYS A 139 12.33 -1.16 8.53
CA CYS A 139 13.30 -0.08 8.69
C CYS A 139 13.68 0.18 10.17
N GLY A 140 14.94 -0.08 10.52
CA GLY A 140 15.51 0.09 11.86
C GLY A 140 15.13 -1.00 12.86
N LYS A 141 14.00 -1.69 12.66
CA LYS A 141 13.58 -2.89 13.40
C LYS A 141 12.51 -3.66 12.61
N CYS A 142 12.35 -4.95 12.95
CA CYS A 142 11.35 -5.81 12.29
C CYS A 142 9.94 -5.21 12.35
N GLY A 143 9.25 -5.18 11.20
CA GLY A 143 7.87 -4.70 11.10
C GLY A 143 7.69 -3.18 11.16
N VAL A 144 8.77 -2.39 11.28
CA VAL A 144 8.65 -0.94 11.07
C VAL A 144 8.61 -0.65 9.59
N THR A 145 7.40 -0.36 9.11
CA THR A 145 7.16 0.02 7.74
C THR A 145 7.23 1.53 7.59
N CYS A 146 8.08 2.01 6.68
CA CYS A 146 8.03 3.41 6.24
C CYS A 146 6.78 3.64 5.41
N ARG A 147 6.25 4.86 5.45
CA ARG A 147 5.12 5.25 4.61
C ARG A 147 5.46 5.05 3.12
N ASN A 148 4.43 4.95 2.28
CA ASN A 148 4.62 4.65 0.85
C ASN A 148 5.43 5.71 0.10
N ASP A 149 5.47 6.93 0.62
CA ASP A 149 6.25 8.06 0.09
C ASP A 149 7.64 8.21 0.72
N GLN A 150 8.02 7.32 1.64
CA GLN A 150 9.31 7.32 2.32
C GLN A 150 10.19 6.15 1.89
N ILE A 151 11.50 6.35 2.04
CA ILE A 151 12.53 5.31 1.88
C ILE A 151 13.17 5.00 3.23
N CYS A 152 13.72 3.79 3.36
CA CYS A 152 14.55 3.45 4.51
C CYS A 152 16.01 3.82 4.20
N THR A 153 16.60 4.65 5.06
CA THR A 153 18.01 5.04 4.92
C THR A 153 18.68 5.01 6.28
N GLU A 154 19.67 4.14 6.42
CA GLU A 154 20.37 3.88 7.68
C GLU A 154 19.40 3.58 8.84
N GLY A 155 18.35 2.80 8.55
CA GLY A 155 17.40 2.32 9.54
C GLY A 155 16.39 3.37 10.00
N THR A 156 16.29 4.49 9.28
CA THR A 156 15.31 5.54 9.54
C THR A 156 14.47 5.81 8.29
N CYS A 157 13.17 5.91 8.47
CA CYS A 157 12.25 6.32 7.41
C CYS A 157 12.44 7.81 7.10
N LYS A 158 12.88 8.12 5.89
CA LYS A 158 13.13 9.49 5.42
C LYS A 158 12.42 9.74 4.10
N CYS A 159 12.17 11.01 3.80
CA CYS A 159 11.76 11.37 2.45
C CYS A 159 12.89 11.09 1.45
N PRO A 160 12.56 10.74 0.20
CA PRO A 160 13.54 10.64 -0.87
C PRO A 160 14.36 11.92 -1.00
N ASP A 161 15.57 11.81 -1.53
CA ASP A 161 16.44 12.95 -1.74
C ASP A 161 15.75 14.05 -2.55
N GLY A 162 15.87 15.29 -2.07
CA GLY A 162 15.20 16.46 -2.68
C GLY A 162 13.76 16.68 -2.23
N GLN A 163 13.21 15.87 -1.32
CA GLN A 163 11.90 16.07 -0.72
C GLN A 163 11.98 16.36 0.78
N GLU A 164 11.05 17.16 1.27
CA GLU A 164 10.86 17.43 2.70
C GLU A 164 9.55 16.82 3.20
N ASN A 165 9.53 16.43 4.48
CA ASN A 165 8.32 15.93 5.11
C ASN A 165 7.43 17.10 5.53
N CYS A 166 6.46 17.44 4.68
CA CYS A 166 5.46 18.47 4.94
C CYS A 166 4.16 17.81 5.43
N ASP A 167 3.83 18.01 6.72
CA ASP A 167 2.60 17.54 7.36
C ASP A 167 2.29 16.04 7.14
N GLY A 168 3.36 15.21 7.18
CA GLY A 168 3.25 13.76 7.05
C GLY A 168 3.33 13.24 5.61
N ARG A 169 3.63 14.10 4.64
CA ARG A 169 3.87 13.74 3.25
C ARG A 169 5.21 14.26 2.75
N CYS A 170 5.91 13.45 1.96
CA CYS A 170 7.11 13.86 1.28
C CYS A 170 6.77 14.72 0.05
N VAL A 171 7.32 15.93 0.02
CA VAL A 171 7.02 16.96 -0.98
C VAL A 171 8.31 17.53 -1.54
N ASP A 172 8.40 17.64 -2.88
CA ASP A 172 9.45 18.42 -3.53
C ASP A 172 9.15 19.92 -3.39
N ILE A 173 9.70 20.52 -2.35
CA ILE A 173 9.51 21.95 -2.05
C ILE A 173 10.12 22.88 -3.11
N LYS A 174 10.90 22.40 -4.08
CA LYS A 174 11.44 23.29 -5.14
C LYS A 174 10.40 23.58 -6.21
N ASN A 175 9.49 22.64 -6.43
CA ASN A 175 8.57 22.67 -7.56
C ASN A 175 7.10 22.56 -7.13
N HIS A 176 6.81 22.31 -5.85
CA HIS A 176 5.44 22.14 -5.38
C HIS A 176 4.72 23.50 -5.25
N PRO A 177 3.58 23.71 -5.94
CA PRO A 177 2.87 24.99 -5.94
C PRO A 177 2.48 25.52 -4.55
N GLU A 178 2.16 24.62 -3.62
CA GLU A 178 1.71 24.97 -2.26
C GLU A 178 2.80 24.82 -1.17
N HIS A 179 4.01 24.38 -1.55
CA HIS A 179 5.13 24.20 -0.61
C HIS A 179 6.44 24.72 -1.21
N CYS A 180 6.36 25.78 -2.04
CA CYS A 180 7.52 26.29 -2.76
C CYS A 180 8.50 26.98 -1.78
N GLY A 181 9.72 26.44 -1.70
CA GLY A 181 10.80 26.92 -0.84
C GLY A 181 10.76 26.46 0.62
N ALA A 182 9.61 26.05 1.15
CA ALA A 182 9.47 25.38 2.46
C ALA A 182 8.06 24.78 2.64
N CYS A 183 7.91 23.85 3.57
CA CYS A 183 6.60 23.33 3.95
C CYS A 183 5.64 24.45 4.41
N GLY A 184 4.47 24.53 3.76
CA GLY A 184 3.38 25.43 4.13
C GLY A 184 3.51 26.83 3.52
N LYS A 185 4.45 27.03 2.59
CA LYS A 185 4.59 28.24 1.81
C LYS A 185 3.97 28.07 0.42
N ALA A 186 2.82 28.70 0.22
CA ALA A 186 2.26 28.98 -1.10
C ALA A 186 2.91 30.24 -1.71
#